data_AF-A0ABD4KX82-F1
#
_entry.id   AF-A0ABD4KX82-F1
#
_cell.length_a   1.000
_cell.length_b   1.000
_cell.length_c   1.000
_cell.angle_alpha   90.00
_cell.angle_beta   90.00
_cell.angle_gamma   90.00
#
_symmetry.space_group_name_H-M   'P 1'
#
loop_
_entity.id
_entity.type
_entity.pdbx_description
1 polymer ?
#
loop_
_entity_poly.entity_id
_entity_poly.type
_entity_poly.pdbx_seq_one_letter_code
_entity_poly.pdbx_strand_id
1 'polypeptide(L)'
;VAQVNPHHLCQYIHRATQTLSGEDWRLFGRADFEFSRFAHDLPQQECQHPLLELFVAETELRVTTTHVIVRTFESSLLAQIQAIITRVSHLPSPLPLQGKPCSQQDIV
;
A
#
# COMPACT_ATOMS: atom_id res chain seq x y z
N VAL A 1 -16.50 24.77 -4.16
CA VAL A 1 -15.58 23.78 -3.54
C VAL A 1 -14.48 24.58 -2.86
N ALA A 2 -14.24 24.36 -1.56
CA ALA A 2 -13.24 25.13 -0.83
C ALA A 2 -11.85 24.90 -1.46
N GLN A 3 -11.14 25.98 -1.80
CA GLN A 3 -9.78 25.91 -2.31
C GLN A 3 -8.87 25.37 -1.19
N VAL A 4 -8.30 24.18 -1.40
CA VAL A 4 -7.30 23.61 -0.49
C VAL A 4 -6.03 24.44 -0.63
N ASN A 5 -5.63 25.13 0.45
CA ASN A 5 -4.34 25.81 0.49
C ASN A 5 -3.22 24.74 0.44
N PRO A 6 -2.38 24.72 -0.61
CA PRO A 6 -1.32 23.71 -0.76
C PRO A 6 -0.33 23.70 0.41
N HIS A 7 -0.08 24.84 1.04
CA HIS A 7 0.82 24.94 2.20
C HIS A 7 0.33 24.15 3.43
N HIS A 8 -0.97 23.81 3.48
CA HIS A 8 -1.54 23.00 4.57
C HIS A 8 -1.80 21.55 4.17
N LEU A 9 -1.39 21.13 2.97
CA LEU A 9 -1.65 19.78 2.47
C LEU A 9 -1.14 18.68 3.40
N CYS A 10 0.09 18.79 3.90
CA CYS A 10 0.63 17.83 4.86
C CYS A 10 -0.18 17.77 6.16
N GLN A 11 -0.70 18.91 6.62
CA GLN A 11 -1.55 18.98 7.81
C GLN A 11 -2.91 18.32 7.56
N TYR A 12 -3.48 18.51 6.37
CA TYR A 12 -4.73 17.84 6.00
C TYR A 12 -4.57 16.33 5.88
N ILE A 13 -3.48 15.87 5.26
CA ILE A 13 -3.17 14.43 5.20
C ILE A 13 -2.99 13.88 6.61
N HIS A 14 -2.17 14.54 7.44
CA HIS A 14 -1.97 14.13 8.83
C HIS A 14 -3.29 14.05 9.60
N ARG A 15 -4.14 15.08 9.52
CA ARG A 15 -5.45 15.09 10.18
C ARG A 15 -6.36 13.98 9.66
N ALA A 16 -6.37 13.73 8.35
CA ALA A 16 -7.13 12.64 7.77
C ALA A 16 -6.64 11.27 8.29
N THR A 17 -5.32 11.05 8.39
CA THR A 17 -4.78 9.79 8.91
C THR A 17 -5.04 9.60 10.39
N GLN A 18 -5.22 10.66 11.19
CA GLN A 18 -5.65 10.54 12.59
C GLN A 18 -7.08 10.01 12.74
N THR A 19 -7.91 10.01 11.69
CA THR A 19 -9.28 9.46 11.74
C THR A 19 -9.34 7.96 11.46
N LEU A 20 -8.22 7.36 11.03
CA LEU A 20 -8.17 5.95 10.71
C LEU A 20 -8.15 5.11 11.99
N SER A 21 -8.96 4.06 12.03
CA SER A 21 -9.01 3.12 13.14
C SER A 21 -7.84 2.14 13.08
N GLY A 22 -7.10 2.03 14.18
CA GLY A 22 -6.03 1.04 14.36
C GLY A 22 -4.68 1.68 14.66
N GLU A 23 -4.25 1.57 15.92
CA GLU A 23 -2.89 1.95 16.32
C GLU A 23 -1.85 1.03 15.64
N ASP A 24 -0.73 1.62 15.23
CA ASP A 24 0.39 0.95 14.58
C ASP A 24 0.08 0.20 13.27
N TRP A 25 -1.02 0.51 12.59
CA TRP A 25 -1.30 -0.04 11.26
C TRP A 25 -0.50 0.67 10.17
N ARG A 26 -0.10 -0.10 9.16
CA ARG A 26 0.54 0.46 7.97
C ARG A 26 -0.50 1.13 7.10
N LEU A 27 -0.14 2.31 6.61
CA LEU A 27 -0.89 3.01 5.58
C LEU A 27 -0.34 2.60 4.21
N PHE A 28 -1.23 2.16 3.34
CA PHE A 28 -0.95 1.86 1.95
C PHE A 28 -1.61 2.91 1.08
N GLY A 29 -1.15 3.05 -0.16
CA GLY A 29 -1.72 4.04 -1.04
C GLY A 29 -0.94 4.26 -2.32
N ARG A 30 -1.42 5.25 -3.08
CA ARG A 30 -0.79 5.74 -4.29
C ARG A 30 -0.89 7.26 -4.34
N ALA A 31 0.11 7.87 -4.97
CA ALA A 31 0.09 9.26 -5.34
C ALA A 31 0.36 9.34 -6.85
N ASP A 32 -0.53 9.99 -7.57
CA ASP A 32 -0.40 10.17 -9.02
C ASP A 32 0.59 11.33 -9.29
N PHE A 33 1.23 11.35 -10.46
CA PHE A 33 2.30 12.31 -10.77
C PHE A 33 1.83 13.77 -10.64
N GLU A 34 0.60 14.03 -11.02
CA GLU A 34 -0.08 15.32 -10.96
C GLU A 34 -0.21 15.86 -9.53
N PHE A 35 -0.13 14.99 -8.51
CA PHE A 35 -0.09 15.40 -7.11
C PHE A 35 1.12 16.29 -6.79
N SER A 36 2.22 16.15 -7.53
CA SER A 36 3.42 17.01 -7.39
C SER A 36 3.12 18.50 -7.55
N ARG A 37 2.06 18.85 -8.27
CA ARG A 37 1.64 20.22 -8.54
C ARG A 37 1.31 20.99 -7.26
N PHE A 38 0.83 20.32 -6.20
CA PHE A 38 0.61 20.93 -4.90
C PHE A 38 1.91 21.31 -4.20
N ALA A 39 2.98 20.52 -4.36
CA ALA A 39 4.27 20.79 -3.72
C ALA A 39 5.06 21.91 -4.41
N HIS A 40 4.75 22.18 -5.68
CA HIS A 40 5.43 23.18 -6.52
C HIS A 40 4.58 24.42 -6.81
N ASP A 41 3.46 24.60 -6.10
CA ASP A 41 2.53 25.72 -6.27
C ASP A 41 2.08 25.96 -7.73
N LEU A 42 1.93 24.87 -8.49
CA LEU A 42 1.53 24.93 -9.90
C LEU A 42 -0.01 24.99 -10.05
N PRO A 43 -0.56 25.62 -11.12
CA PRO A 43 -2.01 25.81 -11.28
C PRO A 43 -2.77 24.49 -11.45
N GLN A 44 -3.57 24.07 -10.49
CA GLN A 44 -4.20 22.73 -10.50
C GLN A 44 -5.03 22.48 -11.76
N GLN A 45 -4.93 21.28 -12.32
CA GLN A 45 -5.79 20.82 -13.41
C GLN A 45 -6.97 20.03 -12.83
N GLU A 46 -8.16 20.19 -13.40
CA GLU A 46 -9.29 19.37 -13.00
C GLU A 46 -9.05 17.91 -13.41
N CYS A 47 -9.11 17.02 -12.42
CA CYS A 47 -9.05 15.58 -12.61
C CYS A 47 -10.34 14.94 -12.07
N GLN A 48 -10.82 13.89 -12.73
CA GLN A 48 -12.03 13.16 -12.31
C GLN A 48 -11.74 12.05 -11.28
N HIS A 49 -10.48 11.83 -10.91
CA HIS A 49 -10.05 10.81 -9.98
C HIS A 49 -9.22 11.42 -8.83
N PRO A 50 -9.16 10.76 -7.66
CA PRO A 50 -8.31 11.21 -6.57
C PRO A 50 -6.82 11.07 -6.94
N LEU A 51 -6.05 12.13 -6.73
CA LEU A 51 -4.60 12.17 -6.97
C LEU A 51 -3.77 11.55 -5.83
N LEU A 52 -4.37 11.41 -4.65
CA LEU A 52 -3.80 10.73 -3.50
C LEU A 52 -4.87 9.84 -2.89
N GLU A 53 -4.54 8.57 -2.73
CA GLU A 53 -5.40 7.57 -2.12
C GLU A 53 -4.60 6.86 -1.03
N LEU A 54 -5.14 6.83 0.19
CA LEU A 54 -4.53 6.24 1.36
C LEU A 54 -5.55 5.34 2.06
N PHE A 55 -5.13 4.14 2.46
CA PHE A 55 -6.00 3.17 3.11
C PHE A 55 -5.23 2.27 4.09
N VAL A 56 -5.96 1.69 5.03
CA VAL A 56 -5.48 0.60 5.89
C VAL A 56 -6.05 -0.69 5.32
N ALA A 57 -5.19 -1.66 5.00
CA ALA A 57 -5.64 -2.95 4.48
C ALA A 57 -6.40 -3.71 5.57
N GLU A 58 -7.51 -4.36 5.22
CA GLU A 58 -8.25 -5.17 6.20
C GLU A 58 -7.46 -6.39 6.66
N THR A 59 -6.64 -6.94 5.76
CA THR A 59 -5.71 -8.04 5.99
C THR A 59 -4.37 -7.75 5.32
N GLU A 60 -3.30 -7.84 6.08
CA GLU A 60 -1.91 -7.70 5.64
C GLU A 60 -1.16 -9.04 5.80
N LEU A 61 -0.51 -9.48 4.73
CA LEU A 61 0.39 -10.63 4.69
C LEU A 61 1.81 -10.15 4.39
N ARG A 62 2.72 -10.34 5.34
CA ARG A 62 4.14 -10.02 5.14
C ARG A 62 4.94 -11.30 5.01
N VAL A 63 5.40 -11.57 3.80
CA VAL A 63 6.24 -12.73 3.51
C VAL A 63 7.70 -12.32 3.59
N THR A 64 8.45 -12.98 4.45
CA THR A 64 9.91 -12.89 4.48
C THR A 64 10.51 -14.25 4.08
N THR A 65 11.83 -14.32 4.01
CA THR A 65 12.52 -15.60 3.73
C THR A 65 12.33 -16.64 4.83
N THR A 66 12.07 -16.23 6.07
CA THR A 66 12.03 -17.14 7.23
C THR A 66 10.65 -17.31 7.83
N HIS A 67 9.76 -16.35 7.64
CA HIS A 67 8.43 -16.36 8.27
C HIS A 67 7.42 -15.53 7.49
N VAL A 68 6.14 -15.83 7.72
CA VAL A 68 5.00 -15.03 7.26
C VAL A 68 4.34 -14.39 8.48
N ILE A 69 4.15 -13.08 8.45
CA ILE A 69 3.37 -12.36 9.47
C ILE A 69 1.98 -12.08 8.89
N VAL A 70 0.95 -12.42 9.64
CA VAL A 70 -0.45 -12.16 9.29
C VAL A 70 -1.04 -11.16 10.27
N ARG A 71 -1.60 -10.07 9.76
CA ARG A 71 -2.37 -9.10 10.56
C ARG A 71 -3.73 -8.89 9.88
N THR A 72 -4.82 -9.00 10.61
CA THR A 72 -6.17 -8.87 10.05
C THR A 72 -7.16 -8.37 11.09
N PHE A 73 -8.18 -7.62 10.68
CA PHE A 73 -9.33 -7.31 11.51
C PHE A 73 -10.31 -8.49 11.62
N GLU A 74 -10.21 -9.48 10.72
CA GLU A 74 -11.13 -10.62 10.66
C GLU A 74 -10.45 -11.91 11.17
N SER A 75 -10.70 -12.26 12.43
CA SER A 75 -10.05 -13.40 13.07
C SER A 75 -10.35 -14.75 12.38
N SER A 76 -11.49 -14.89 11.69
CA SER A 76 -11.84 -16.09 10.90
C SER A 76 -10.87 -16.34 9.74
N LEU A 77 -10.24 -15.30 9.19
CA LEU A 77 -9.28 -15.43 8.09
C LEU A 77 -7.95 -16.02 8.56
N LEU A 78 -7.57 -15.86 9.84
CA LEU A 78 -6.32 -16.38 10.36
C LEU A 78 -6.21 -17.90 10.18
N ALA A 79 -7.29 -18.63 10.50
CA ALA A 79 -7.32 -20.09 10.35
C ALA A 79 -7.18 -20.52 8.89
N GLN A 80 -7.82 -19.80 7.97
CA GLN A 80 -7.77 -20.10 6.53
C GLN A 80 -6.37 -19.84 5.97
N ILE A 81 -5.78 -18.70 6.31
CA ILE A 81 -4.42 -18.33 5.91
C ILE A 81 -3.41 -19.35 6.45
N GLN A 82 -3.54 -19.74 7.72
CA GLN A 82 -2.65 -20.72 8.34
C GLN A 82 -2.75 -22.10 7.67
N ALA A 83 -3.96 -22.52 7.28
CA ALA A 83 -4.18 -23.74 6.52
C ALA A 83 -3.50 -23.68 5.13
N ILE A 84 -3.58 -22.55 4.44
CA ILE A 84 -2.90 -22.34 3.14
C ILE A 84 -1.38 -22.41 3.31
N ILE A 85 -0.82 -21.69 4.29
CA ILE A 85 0.62 -21.70 4.57
C ILE A 85 1.12 -23.12 4.86
N THR A 86 0.37 -23.87 5.68
CA THR A 86 0.69 -25.27 6.01
C THR A 86 0.68 -26.14 4.76
N ARG A 87 -0.39 -26.05 3.95
CA ARG A 87 -0.50 -26.79 2.69
C ARG A 87 0.65 -26.51 1.74
N VAL A 88 1.03 -25.24 1.58
CA VAL A 88 2.12 -24.83 0.67
C VAL A 88 3.48 -25.28 1.22
N SER A 89 3.67 -25.30 2.53
CA SER A 89 4.92 -25.77 3.16
C SER A 89 5.18 -27.27 2.92
N HIS A 90 4.14 -28.04 2.57
CA HIS A 90 4.25 -29.45 2.19
C HIS A 90 4.38 -29.68 0.68
N LEU A 91 4.27 -28.63 -0.13
CA LEU A 91 4.55 -28.74 -1.57
C LEU A 91 6.07 -28.80 -1.77
N PRO A 92 6.56 -29.62 -2.73
CA PRO A 92 7.95 -29.57 -3.11
C PRO A 92 8.30 -28.15 -3.54
N SER A 93 9.43 -27.64 -3.03
CA SER A 93 9.89 -26.28 -3.34
C SER A 93 9.87 -26.09 -4.86
N PRO A 94 9.20 -25.06 -5.39
CA PRO A 94 9.32 -24.77 -6.81
C PRO A 94 10.80 -24.59 -7.13
N LEU A 95 11.20 -25.10 -8.29
CA LEU A 95 12.52 -24.84 -8.87
C LEU A 95 12.75 -23.32 -8.82
N PRO A 96 13.99 -22.87 -8.51
CA PRO A 96 14.27 -21.44 -8.42
C PRO A 96 13.75 -20.74 -9.68
N LEU A 97 12.93 -19.71 -9.49
CA LEU A 97 12.49 -18.82 -10.56
C LEU A 97 13.76 -18.33 -11.26
N GLN A 98 14.04 -18.85 -12.46
CA GLN A 98 15.07 -18.31 -13.36
C GLN A 98 14.54 -16.99 -13.95
N GLY A 99 14.31 -16.00 -13.08
CA GLY A 99 14.07 -14.63 -13.49
C GLY A 99 15.40 -14.04 -13.90
N LYS A 100 15.53 -13.68 -15.19
CA LYS A 100 16.63 -12.82 -15.63
C LYS A 100 16.55 -11.52 -14.81
N PRO A 101 17.63 -11.05 -14.19
CA PRO A 101 17.59 -9.81 -13.42
C PRO A 101 17.09 -8.68 -14.33
N CYS A 102 16.01 -8.02 -13.93
CA CYS A 102 15.49 -6.85 -14.61
C CYS A 102 16.51 -5.73 -14.45
N SER A 103 17.09 -5.29 -15.56
CA SER A 103 18.05 -4.20 -15.60
C SER A 103 17.33 -2.89 -15.92
N GLN A 104 18.00 -1.77 -15.67
CA GLN A 104 17.48 -0.45 -16.04
C GLN A 104 17.23 -0.30 -17.55
N GLN A 105 17.84 -1.14 -18.39
CA GLN A 105 17.66 -1.15 -19.85
C GLN A 105 16.32 -1.80 -20.27
N ASP A 106 15.66 -2.51 -19.34
CA ASP A 106 14.40 -3.21 -19.59
C ASP A 106 13.16 -2.34 -19.27
N ILE A 107 13.37 -1.12 -18.77
CA ILE A 107 12.32 -0.12 -18.53
C ILE A 107 12.27 0.80 -19.76
N VAL A 108 11.23 0.63 -20.59
CA VAL A 108 10.96 1.45 -21.79
C VAL A 108 10.14 2.69 -21.41
#